data_AF-A0A4R5NAH7-F1
#
_entry.id   AF-A0A4R5NAH7-F1
#
_cell.length_a   1.000
_cell.length_b   1.000
_cell.length_c   1.000
_cell.angle_alpha   90.00
_cell.angle_beta   90.00
_cell.angle_gamma   90.00
#
_symmetry.space_group_name_H-M   'P 1'
#
loop_
_entity.id
_entity.type
_entity.pdbx_description
1 polymer ?
#
loop_
_entity_poly.entity_id
_entity_poly.type
_entity_poly.pdbx_seq_one_letter_code
_entity_poly.pdbx_strand_id
1 'polypeptide(L)'
;MKYKTELGATIKDVNRQTNKVFSKSFYKMQEFKKFLLSGSLLGTAIGVVIGASFSGFVKAFVSLIFGIFSFLTTAIFGKQHEMKWHIIPLEEFLQSLGSLLLIAGAVFFFLQLVNNILAKDKTERFGYDARLEEISQLHQEQKETNALLKQLIEQNQTKGD
;
A
#
# COMPACT_ATOMS: atom_id res chain seq x y z
N MET A 1 -23.54 49.37 35.72
CA MET A 1 -24.14 48.38 34.80
C MET A 1 -23.33 48.12 33.51
N LYS A 2 -22.44 49.02 33.06
CA LYS A 2 -21.63 48.87 31.83
C LYS A 2 -20.70 47.64 31.79
N TYR A 3 -20.08 47.26 32.91
CA TYR A 3 -19.05 46.21 32.96
C TYR A 3 -19.55 44.79 32.69
N LYS A 4 -20.81 44.45 33.03
CA LYS A 4 -21.38 43.13 32.73
C LYS A 4 -21.64 42.92 31.23
N THR A 5 -21.90 44.00 30.51
CA THR A 5 -22.23 43.96 29.08
C THR A 5 -20.98 43.72 28.23
N GLU A 6 -19.85 44.34 28.59
CA GLU A 6 -18.58 44.14 27.87
C GLU A 6 -17.97 42.76 28.16
N LEU A 7 -18.04 42.29 29.42
CA LEU A 7 -17.58 40.94 29.77
C LEU A 7 -18.38 39.85 29.04
N GLY A 8 -19.71 40.03 28.93
CA GLY A 8 -20.58 39.12 28.18
C GLY A 8 -20.29 39.09 26.67
N ALA A 9 -19.90 40.22 26.08
CA ALA A 9 -19.47 40.30 24.69
C ALA A 9 -18.14 39.56 24.47
N THR A 10 -17.14 39.79 25.32
CA THR A 10 -15.83 39.11 25.25
C THR A 10 -15.93 37.60 25.44
N ILE A 11 -16.75 37.12 26.40
CA ILE A 11 -16.97 35.68 26.62
C ILE A 11 -17.62 35.02 25.39
N LYS A 12 -18.54 35.74 24.73
CA LYS A 12 -19.21 35.25 23.52
C LYS A 12 -18.28 35.19 22.32
N ASP A 13 -17.37 36.15 22.17
CA ASP A 13 -16.36 36.16 21.10
C ASP A 13 -15.26 35.11 21.30
N VAL A 14 -14.84 34.89 22.55
CA VAL A 14 -13.91 33.80 22.90
C VAL A 14 -14.52 32.43 22.61
N ASN A 15 -15.77 32.20 23.00
CA ASN A 15 -16.49 30.94 22.70
C ASN A 15 -16.71 30.74 21.19
N ARG A 16 -16.96 31.82 20.46
CA ARG A 16 -17.13 31.80 19.00
C ARG A 16 -15.80 31.51 18.28
N GLN A 17 -14.67 32.01 18.77
CA GLN A 17 -13.36 31.68 18.24
C GLN A 17 -12.93 30.25 18.59
N THR A 18 -13.15 29.79 19.82
CA THR A 18 -12.80 28.41 20.21
C THR A 18 -13.57 27.38 19.39
N ASN A 19 -14.89 27.56 19.19
CA ASN A 19 -15.66 26.61 18.38
C ASN A 19 -15.30 26.65 16.88
N LYS A 20 -14.88 27.82 16.36
CA LYS A 20 -14.44 27.97 14.97
C LYS A 20 -13.04 27.41 14.72
N VAL A 21 -12.14 27.47 15.70
CA VAL A 21 -10.80 26.86 15.65
C VAL A 21 -10.88 25.35 15.85
N PHE A 22 -11.71 24.90 16.80
CA PHE A 22 -11.97 23.48 17.06
C PHE A 22 -12.57 22.82 15.81
N SER A 23 -13.70 23.30 15.29
CA SER A 23 -14.34 22.72 14.09
C SER A 23 -13.44 22.70 12.86
N LYS A 24 -12.61 23.73 12.64
CA LYS A 24 -11.62 23.76 11.55
C LYS A 24 -10.50 22.74 11.75
N SER A 25 -10.09 22.47 12.99
CA SER A 25 -9.13 21.40 13.32
C SER A 25 -9.73 20.00 13.08
N PHE A 26 -10.98 19.76 13.52
CA PHE A 26 -11.67 18.48 13.28
C PHE A 26 -11.93 18.23 11.79
N TYR A 27 -12.23 19.27 11.01
CA TYR A 27 -12.37 19.16 9.56
C TYR A 27 -11.06 18.70 8.89
N LYS A 28 -9.91 19.28 9.29
CA LYS A 28 -8.59 18.86 8.77
C LYS A 28 -8.24 17.42 9.15
N MET A 29 -8.63 16.95 10.34
CA MET A 29 -8.43 15.56 10.73
C MET A 29 -9.28 14.59 9.89
N GLN A 30 -10.48 15.00 9.47
CA GLN A 30 -11.32 14.20 8.57
C GLN A 30 -10.73 14.14 7.16
N GLU A 31 -10.21 15.25 6.62
CA GLU A 31 -9.49 15.26 5.34
C GLU A 31 -8.21 14.42 5.39
N PHE A 32 -7.46 14.50 6.50
CA PHE A 32 -6.28 13.68 6.70
C PHE A 32 -6.61 12.18 6.74
N LYS A 33 -7.69 11.80 7.44
CA LYS A 33 -8.18 10.41 7.43
C LYS A 33 -8.57 9.96 6.02
N LYS A 34 -9.25 10.80 5.25
CA LYS A 34 -9.60 10.51 3.85
C LYS A 34 -8.34 10.37 2.96
N PHE A 35 -7.33 11.21 3.20
CA PHE A 35 -6.06 11.15 2.47
C PHE A 35 -5.30 9.86 2.77
N LEU A 36 -5.17 9.49 4.05
CA LEU A 36 -4.49 8.25 4.47
C LEU A 36 -5.20 6.99 3.96
N LEU A 37 -6.53 7.02 3.90
CA LEU A 37 -7.35 5.90 3.40
C LEU A 37 -7.51 5.92 1.87
N SER A 38 -6.86 6.84 1.16
CA SER A 38 -6.86 6.83 -0.30
C SER A 38 -6.13 5.59 -0.82
N GLY A 39 -6.74 4.88 -1.77
CA GLY A 39 -6.16 3.66 -2.33
C GLY A 39 -4.81 3.90 -3.00
N SER A 40 -4.57 5.10 -3.52
CA SER A 40 -3.29 5.49 -4.09
C SER A 40 -2.18 5.55 -3.05
N LEU A 41 -2.44 6.09 -1.85
CA LEU A 41 -1.43 6.20 -0.80
C LEU A 41 -1.29 4.89 -0.02
N LEU A 42 -2.41 4.23 0.30
CA LEU A 42 -2.39 2.92 0.95
C LEU A 42 -1.56 1.92 0.13
N GLY A 43 -1.79 1.82 -1.17
CA GLY A 43 -1.03 0.92 -2.05
C GLY A 43 0.47 1.21 -2.04
N THR A 44 0.87 2.48 -2.11
CA THR A 44 2.28 2.88 -2.04
C THR A 44 2.89 2.57 -0.67
N ALA A 45 2.19 2.89 0.43
CA ALA A 45 2.67 2.64 1.79
C ALA A 45 2.86 1.13 2.05
N ILE A 46 1.89 0.31 1.62
CA ILE A 46 1.98 -1.14 1.69
C ILE A 46 3.19 -1.65 0.90
N GLY A 47 3.41 -1.13 -0.32
CA GLY A 47 4.57 -1.48 -1.14
C GLY A 47 5.91 -1.20 -0.45
N VAL A 48 6.03 -0.07 0.24
CA VAL A 48 7.25 0.28 1.01
C VAL A 48 7.46 -0.68 2.18
N VAL A 49 6.41 -1.02 2.94
CA VAL A 49 6.50 -1.92 4.10
C VAL A 49 6.88 -3.35 3.69
N ILE A 50 6.22 -3.87 2.64
CA ILE A 50 6.57 -5.19 2.08
C ILE A 50 7.98 -5.16 1.51
N GLY A 51 8.35 -4.11 0.77
CA GLY A 51 9.67 -3.96 0.17
C GLY A 51 10.81 -3.95 1.20
N ALA A 52 10.61 -3.27 2.34
CA ALA A 52 11.59 -3.26 3.42
C ALA A 52 11.80 -4.66 4.03
N SER A 53 10.70 -5.40 4.22
CA SER A 53 10.73 -6.76 4.79
C SER A 53 11.35 -7.76 3.82
N PHE A 54 11.01 -7.64 2.53
CA PHE A 54 11.59 -8.45 1.47
C PHE A 54 13.09 -8.19 1.31
N SER A 55 13.53 -6.93 1.44
CA SER A 55 14.96 -6.60 1.46
C SER A 55 15.69 -7.29 2.62
N GLY A 56 15.08 -7.37 3.81
CA GLY A 56 15.62 -8.13 4.95
C GLY A 56 15.80 -9.61 4.61
N PHE A 57 14.79 -10.23 4.00
CA PHE A 57 14.85 -11.62 3.57
C PHE A 57 15.96 -11.87 2.53
N VAL A 58 16.05 -11.01 1.50
CA VAL A 58 17.10 -11.12 0.48
C VAL A 58 18.49 -10.98 1.11
N LYS A 59 18.68 -10.09 2.08
CA LYS A 59 19.96 -9.94 2.81
C LYS A 59 20.33 -11.20 3.58
N ALA A 60 19.38 -11.77 4.33
CA ALA A 60 19.63 -13.00 5.08
C ALA A 60 19.95 -14.17 4.14
N PHE A 61 19.26 -14.25 2.99
CA PHE A 61 19.56 -15.24 1.96
C PHE A 61 20.98 -15.08 1.39
N VAL A 62 21.37 -13.85 1.05
CA VAL A 62 22.72 -13.55 0.56
C VAL A 62 23.78 -13.89 1.62
N SER A 63 23.52 -13.58 2.90
CA SER A 63 24.39 -13.93 4.02
C SER A 63 24.58 -15.44 4.15
N LEU A 64 23.51 -16.22 3.99
CA LEU A 64 23.56 -17.69 4.01
C LEU A 64 24.46 -18.25 2.89
N ILE A 65 24.35 -17.72 1.67
CA ILE A 65 25.21 -18.11 0.54
C ILE A 65 26.69 -17.77 0.81
N PHE A 66 26.97 -16.57 1.34
CA PHE A 66 28.34 -16.19 1.71
C PHE A 66 28.90 -17.06 2.84
N GLY A 67 28.08 -17.42 3.83
CA GLY A 67 28.47 -18.35 4.91
C GLY A 67 28.88 -19.71 4.36
N ILE A 68 28.10 -20.27 3.42
CA ILE A 68 28.43 -21.55 2.76
C ILE A 68 29.74 -21.43 1.97
N PHE A 69 29.93 -20.33 1.22
CA PHE A 69 31.15 -20.11 0.45
C PHE A 69 32.40 -19.94 1.34
N SER A 70 32.25 -19.22 2.46
CA SER A 70 33.29 -19.06 3.47
C SER A 70 33.68 -20.40 4.11
N PHE A 71 32.68 -21.23 4.45
CA PHE A 71 32.89 -22.58 4.95
C PHE A 71 33.67 -23.44 3.96
N LEU A 72 33.29 -23.44 2.68
CA LEU A 72 33.95 -24.23 1.64
C LEU A 72 35.40 -23.77 1.40
N THR A 73 35.64 -22.46 1.39
CA THR A 73 36.98 -21.90 1.22
C THR A 73 37.89 -22.24 2.40
N THR A 74 37.36 -22.17 3.63
CA THR A 74 38.08 -22.55 4.86
C THR A 74 38.38 -24.04 4.91
N ALA A 75 37.45 -24.89 4.44
CA ALA A 75 37.65 -26.34 4.36
C ALA A 75 38.75 -26.74 3.35
N ILE A 76 38.93 -25.98 2.27
CA ILE A 76 39.92 -26.28 1.22
C ILE A 76 41.30 -25.68 1.53
N PHE A 77 41.37 -24.50 2.15
CA PHE A 77 42.62 -23.73 2.34
C PHE A 77 43.06 -23.54 3.80
N GLY A 78 42.26 -23.95 4.79
CA GLY A 78 42.51 -23.70 6.22
C GLY A 78 43.50 -24.67 6.86
N LYS A 79 44.58 -24.14 7.45
CA LYS A 79 45.61 -24.92 8.19
C LYS A 79 45.25 -25.26 9.64
N GLN A 80 44.11 -24.77 10.14
CA GLN A 80 43.66 -24.96 11.52
C GLN A 80 42.26 -25.56 11.49
N HIS A 81 42.13 -26.80 11.97
CA HIS A 81 40.88 -27.59 11.98
C HIS A 81 39.93 -27.17 13.11
N GLU A 82 39.81 -25.88 13.41
CA GLU A 82 38.71 -25.40 14.24
C GLU A 82 37.49 -25.20 13.35
N MET A 83 36.79 -26.31 13.08
CA MET A 83 35.50 -26.31 12.39
C MET A 83 34.46 -25.56 13.21
N LYS A 84 34.41 -24.23 13.08
CA LYS A 84 33.32 -23.43 13.61
C LYS A 84 32.09 -23.63 12.72
N TRP A 85 31.24 -24.58 13.11
CA TRP A 85 29.88 -24.78 12.58
C TRP A 85 28.99 -23.53 12.67
N HIS A 86 29.41 -22.51 13.42
CA HIS A 86 28.73 -21.22 13.59
C HIS A 86 28.87 -20.25 12.38
N ILE A 87 29.45 -20.70 11.26
CA ILE A 87 29.67 -19.85 10.07
C ILE A 87 28.42 -19.74 9.19
N ILE A 88 27.44 -20.63 9.33
CA ILE A 88 26.22 -20.61 8.51
C ILE A 88 25.09 -19.93 9.29
N PRO A 89 24.66 -18.71 8.92
CA PRO A 89 23.60 -17.95 9.60
C PRO A 89 22.21 -18.48 9.21
N LEU A 90 21.94 -19.76 9.49
CA LEU A 90 20.66 -20.41 9.17
C LEU A 90 19.52 -19.88 10.05
N GLU A 91 19.82 -19.57 11.32
CA GLU A 91 18.87 -18.99 12.27
C GLU A 91 18.34 -17.63 11.81
N GLU A 92 19.23 -16.74 11.36
CA GLU A 92 18.88 -15.41 10.86
C GLU A 92 18.02 -15.51 9.59
N PHE A 93 18.34 -16.45 8.70
CA PHE A 93 17.54 -16.70 7.51
C PHE A 93 16.12 -17.15 7.86
N LEU A 94 15.97 -18.12 8.77
CA LEU A 94 14.66 -18.64 9.17
C LEU A 94 13.83 -17.58 9.89
N GLN A 95 14.46 -16.76 10.74
CA GLN A 95 13.83 -15.61 11.38
C GLN A 95 13.36 -14.57 10.36
N SER A 96 14.19 -14.25 9.36
CA SER A 96 13.82 -13.29 8.33
C SER A 96 12.69 -13.80 7.43
N LEU A 97 12.68 -15.10 7.12
CA LEU A 97 11.58 -15.74 6.37
C LEU A 97 10.27 -15.68 7.17
N GLY A 98 10.31 -16.02 8.46
CA GLY A 98 9.16 -15.89 9.35
C GLY A 98 8.64 -14.46 9.44
N SER A 99 9.54 -13.49 9.56
CA SER A 99 9.19 -12.06 9.59
C SER A 99 8.52 -11.60 8.31
N LEU A 100 9.03 -12.01 7.14
CA LEU A 100 8.43 -11.71 5.85
C LEU A 100 7.01 -12.27 5.74
N LEU A 101 6.81 -13.53 6.14
CA LEU A 101 5.50 -14.19 6.11
C LEU A 101 4.51 -13.52 7.07
N LEU A 102 4.95 -13.15 8.27
CA LEU A 102 4.11 -12.46 9.25
C LEU A 102 3.70 -11.07 8.75
N ILE A 103 4.62 -10.31 8.15
CA ILE A 103 4.32 -8.97 7.62
C ILE A 103 3.38 -9.08 6.41
N ALA A 104 3.63 -10.04 5.50
CA ALA A 104 2.73 -10.30 4.38
C ALA A 104 1.33 -10.71 4.86
N GLY A 105 1.25 -11.60 5.85
CA GLY A 105 -0.01 -12.02 6.47
C GLY A 105 -0.74 -10.85 7.16
N ALA A 106 -0.02 -10.04 7.93
CA ALA A 106 -0.58 -8.86 8.59
C ALA A 106 -1.15 -7.86 7.59
N VAL A 107 -0.41 -7.60 6.50
CA VAL A 107 -0.87 -6.73 5.41
C VAL A 107 -2.11 -7.32 4.74
N PHE A 108 -2.12 -8.62 4.43
CA PHE A 108 -3.27 -9.29 3.83
C PHE A 108 -4.53 -9.15 4.69
N PHE A 109 -4.43 -9.43 5.99
CA PHE A 109 -5.54 -9.23 6.94
C PHE A 109 -5.97 -7.77 7.02
N PHE A 110 -5.01 -6.84 7.01
CA PHE A 110 -5.29 -5.41 7.00
C PHE A 110 -6.06 -4.99 5.75
N LEU A 111 -5.66 -5.42 4.55
CA LEU A 111 -6.41 -5.16 3.31
C LEU A 111 -7.83 -5.71 3.40
N GLN A 112 -7.98 -6.94 3.87
CA GLN A 112 -9.30 -7.57 3.99
C GLN A 112 -10.21 -6.79 4.94
N LEU A 113 -9.66 -6.28 6.05
CA LEU A 113 -10.39 -5.46 7.00
C LEU A 113 -10.80 -4.11 6.40
N VAL A 114 -9.86 -3.42 5.74
CA VAL A 114 -10.13 -2.13 5.08
C VAL A 114 -11.19 -2.31 3.98
N ASN A 115 -11.06 -3.36 3.17
CA ASN A 115 -12.02 -3.71 2.13
C ASN A 115 -13.42 -3.96 2.70
N ASN A 116 -13.53 -4.69 3.82
CA ASN A 116 -14.83 -4.98 4.43
C ASN A 116 -15.51 -3.76 5.08
N ILE A 117 -14.73 -2.77 5.56
CA ILE A 117 -15.27 -1.58 6.24
C ILE A 117 -15.55 -0.43 5.27
N LEU A 118 -14.70 -0.24 4.25
CA LEU A 118 -14.81 0.89 3.31
C LEU A 118 -15.45 0.51 1.97
N ALA A 119 -15.22 -0.70 1.45
CA ALA A 119 -15.74 -1.06 0.12
C ALA A 119 -17.19 -1.52 0.25
N LYS A 120 -18.11 -0.57 0.10
CA LYS A 120 -19.54 -0.86 -0.03
C LYS A 120 -19.89 -1.31 -1.46
N ASP A 121 -19.02 -0.98 -2.43
CA ASP A 121 -19.14 -1.33 -3.84
C ASP A 121 -17.89 -2.09 -4.33
N LYS A 122 -18.06 -2.95 -5.35
CA LYS A 122 -16.97 -3.82 -5.86
C LYS A 122 -15.85 -3.04 -6.56
N THR A 123 -16.15 -1.84 -7.04
CA THR A 123 -15.21 -0.91 -7.68
C THR A 123 -14.32 -0.17 -6.67
N GLU A 124 -14.69 -0.12 -5.39
CA GLU A 124 -13.88 0.55 -4.34
C GLU A 124 -12.96 -0.41 -3.56
N ARG A 125 -12.87 -1.68 -3.99
CA ARG A 125 -12.04 -2.66 -3.27
C ARG A 125 -10.57 -2.28 -3.39
N PHE A 126 -9.94 -2.03 -2.24
CA PHE A 126 -8.52 -1.72 -2.15
C PHE A 126 -7.69 -2.95 -2.54
N GLY A 127 -7.17 -2.97 -3.77
CA GLY A 127 -6.41 -4.10 -4.31
C GLY A 127 -6.21 -4.02 -5.83
N TYR A 128 -5.51 -5.00 -6.40
CA TYR A 128 -5.22 -5.07 -7.84
C TYR A 128 -6.48 -5.37 -8.67
N ASP A 129 -7.41 -6.15 -8.12
CA ASP A 129 -8.53 -6.73 -8.88
C ASP A 129 -9.60 -5.70 -9.31
N ALA A 130 -9.90 -4.69 -8.48
CA ALA A 130 -10.94 -3.70 -8.79
C ALA A 130 -10.58 -2.79 -9.98
N ARG A 131 -9.33 -2.32 -10.05
CA ARG A 131 -8.86 -1.56 -11.21
C ARG A 131 -8.75 -2.40 -12.47
N LEU A 132 -8.49 -3.70 -12.32
CA LEU A 132 -8.37 -4.60 -13.47
C LEU A 132 -9.73 -4.85 -14.12
N GLU A 133 -10.80 -4.98 -13.32
CA GLU A 133 -12.17 -5.08 -13.84
C GLU A 133 -12.60 -3.81 -14.59
N GLU A 134 -12.36 -2.61 -14.03
CA GLU A 134 -12.66 -1.34 -14.72
C GLU A 134 -11.89 -1.18 -16.05
N ILE A 135 -10.58 -1.46 -16.05
CA ILE A 135 -9.74 -1.38 -17.25
C ILE A 135 -10.21 -2.37 -18.33
N SER A 136 -10.64 -3.57 -17.92
CA SER A 136 -11.16 -4.59 -18.83
C SER A 136 -12.47 -4.16 -19.49
N GLN A 137 -13.39 -3.60 -18.71
CA GLN A 137 -14.66 -3.05 -19.22
C GLN A 137 -14.42 -1.90 -20.20
N LEU A 138 -13.53 -0.96 -19.85
CA LEU A 138 -13.19 0.16 -20.71
C LEU A 138 -12.54 -0.29 -22.03
N HIS A 139 -11.67 -1.30 -21.99
CA HIS A 139 -11.13 -1.91 -23.21
C HIS A 139 -12.20 -2.58 -24.06
N GLN A 140 -13.21 -3.18 -23.44
CA GLN A 140 -14.31 -3.82 -24.15
C GLN A 140 -15.21 -2.80 -24.82
N GLU A 141 -15.58 -1.71 -24.13
CA GLU A 141 -16.32 -0.58 -24.70
C GLU A 141 -15.54 0.09 -25.85
N GLN A 142 -14.21 0.23 -25.72
CA GLN A 142 -13.38 0.73 -26.81
C GLN A 142 -13.35 -0.24 -28.00
N LYS A 143 -13.29 -1.56 -27.77
CA LYS A 143 -13.36 -2.55 -28.84
C LYS A 143 -14.70 -2.52 -29.55
N GLU A 144 -15.80 -2.40 -28.82
CA GLU A 144 -17.14 -2.26 -29.38
C GLU A 144 -17.27 -0.97 -30.20
N THR A 145 -16.83 0.16 -29.65
CA THR A 145 -16.82 1.44 -30.37
C THR A 145 -16.00 1.34 -31.65
N ASN A 146 -14.79 0.77 -31.59
CA ASN A 146 -13.96 0.56 -32.77
C ASN A 146 -14.57 -0.43 -33.78
N ALA A 147 -15.28 -1.46 -33.32
CA ALA A 147 -15.97 -2.41 -34.19
C ALA A 147 -17.17 -1.76 -34.90
N LEU A 148 -17.97 -0.97 -34.19
CA LEU A 148 -19.07 -0.19 -34.75
C LEU A 148 -18.57 0.83 -35.78
N LEU A 149 -17.46 1.52 -35.50
CA LEU A 149 -16.84 2.44 -36.45
C LEU A 149 -16.39 1.73 -37.73
N LYS A 150 -15.77 0.54 -37.62
CA LYS A 150 -15.41 -0.28 -38.79
C LYS A 150 -16.64 -0.70 -39.58
N GLN A 151 -17.70 -1.15 -38.91
CA GLN A 151 -18.96 -1.52 -39.56
C GLN A 151 -19.60 -0.34 -40.31
N LEU A 152 -19.57 0.86 -39.74
CA LEU A 152 -20.09 2.06 -40.40
C LEU A 152 -19.26 2.45 -41.63
N ILE A 153 -17.93 2.29 -41.57
CA ILE A 153 -17.05 2.53 -42.72
C ILE A 153 -17.35 1.52 -43.84
N GLU A 154 -17.44 0.22 -43.51
CA GLU A 154 -17.80 -0.83 -44.47
C GLU A 154 -19.19 -0.59 -45.08
N GLN A 155 -20.20 -0.26 -44.26
CA GLN A 155 -21.55 0.04 -44.75
C GLN A 155 -21.56 1.23 -45.72
N ASN A 156 -20.80 2.29 -45.44
CA ASN A 156 -20.72 3.44 -46.35
C ASN A 156 -19.94 3.13 -47.64
N GLN A 157 -18.93 2.25 -47.60
CA GLN A 157 -18.23 1.81 -48.80
C GLN A 157 -19.12 0.94 -49.71
N THR A 158 -19.94 0.06 -49.14
CA THR A 158 -20.87 -0.81 -49.92
C THR A 158 -22.10 -0.11 -50.51
N LYS A 159 -22.44 1.10 -50.04
CA LYS A 159 -23.58 1.90 -50.55
C LYS A 159 -23.17 2.91 -51.63
N GLY A 160 -21.88 3.09 -51.88
CA GLY A 160 -21.33 4.03 -52.87
C GLY A 160 -21.06 3.42 -54.24
N ASP A 161 -21.17 2.10 -54.38
CA ASP A 161 -21.14 1.33 -55.64
C ASP A 161 -22.57 0.95 -56.06
#